data_AF-A0A737YCE0-F1
#
_entry.id   AF-A0A737YCE0-F1
#
_cell.length_a   1.000
_cell.length_b   1.000
_cell.length_c   1.000
_cell.angle_alpha   90.00
_cell.angle_beta   90.00
_cell.angle_gamma   90.00
#
_symmetry.space_group_name_H-M   'P 1'
#
loop_
_entity.id
_entity.type
_entity.pdbx_description
1 polymer ?
#
loop_
_entity_poly.entity_id
_entity_poly.type
_entity_poly.pdbx_seq_one_letter_code
_entity_poly.pdbx_strand_id
1 'polypeptide(L)'
;MIRNEWLTLDRKNILEKYDSFNQTLLFEAINKDEVDWLINHGVDVNHRDILGRTALWGSGSVDYRRREPDIIRSLFESGANADLLDRQGYNVFSSDLFFSYPELFIKQKDKYSIRDVIINTIYGKLIHKIEKTINLLHHNGFKLYYPFYIELDMDITQLDEYSNKCVSVQQIERLRLYNINKRNDYIDFFNFLKKFSNYSKIIHHSLNGNIATVYDIDEYLYRLHNIPNAKPTLYIVK
;
A
#
# COMPACT_ATOMS: atom_id res chain seq x y z
N MET A 1 0.10 -25.53 2.54
CA MET A 1 1.30 -26.40 2.47
C MET A 1 2.51 -25.59 2.91
N ILE A 2 3.33 -26.12 3.80
CA ILE A 2 4.57 -25.46 4.28
C ILE A 2 5.71 -25.75 3.29
N ARG A 3 6.61 -24.77 3.08
CA ARG A 3 7.77 -24.95 2.21
C ARG A 3 8.73 -25.98 2.79
N ASN A 4 9.23 -26.87 1.92
CA ASN A 4 10.19 -27.90 2.32
C ASN A 4 11.45 -27.32 2.99
N GLU A 5 11.88 -26.13 2.57
CA GLU A 5 13.03 -25.42 3.14
C GLU A 5 12.83 -24.97 4.59
N TRP A 6 11.58 -24.78 5.06
CA TRP A 6 11.29 -24.43 6.45
C TRP A 6 11.17 -25.67 7.34
N LEU A 7 10.73 -26.80 6.77
CA LEU A 7 10.54 -28.05 7.51
C LEU A 7 11.86 -28.66 8.03
N THR A 8 13.00 -28.23 7.50
CA THR A 8 14.34 -28.67 7.97
C THR A 8 14.92 -27.78 9.06
N LEU A 9 14.27 -26.64 9.37
CA LEU A 9 14.73 -25.72 10.41
C LEU A 9 14.30 -26.25 11.78
N ASP A 10 15.22 -26.24 12.75
CA ASP A 10 14.85 -26.41 14.14
C ASP A 10 14.23 -25.12 14.71
N ARG A 11 13.61 -25.22 15.89
CA ARG A 11 12.96 -24.09 16.54
C ARG A 11 13.90 -22.89 16.73
N LYS A 12 15.17 -23.13 17.08
CA LYS A 12 16.14 -22.05 17.29
C LYS A 12 16.38 -21.27 16.00
N ASN A 13 16.61 -21.98 14.90
CA ASN A 13 16.82 -21.37 13.58
C ASN A 13 15.56 -20.65 13.08
N ILE A 14 14.36 -21.12 13.40
CA ILE A 14 13.12 -20.40 13.08
C ILE A 14 13.07 -19.04 13.81
N LEU A 15 13.41 -19.01 15.10
CA LEU A 15 13.30 -17.82 15.93
C LEU A 15 14.42 -16.80 15.70
N GLU A 16 15.64 -17.25 15.37
CA GLU A 16 16.81 -16.38 15.21
C GLU A 16 17.04 -15.94 13.75
N LYS A 17 16.22 -16.39 12.79
CA LYS A 17 16.35 -16.04 11.39
C LYS A 17 15.68 -14.70 11.08
N TYR A 18 16.51 -13.71 10.84
CA TYR A 18 16.13 -12.38 10.37
C TYR A 18 16.87 -12.02 9.09
N ASP A 19 16.23 -11.23 8.23
CA ASP A 19 16.90 -10.64 7.06
C ASP A 19 17.63 -9.32 7.41
N SER A 20 18.18 -8.63 6.40
CA SER A 20 18.86 -7.34 6.58
C SER A 20 17.93 -6.20 7.04
N PHE A 21 16.61 -6.39 6.91
CA PHE A 21 15.58 -5.48 7.39
C PHE A 21 15.06 -5.86 8.78
N ASN A 22 15.72 -6.80 9.48
CA ASN A 22 15.26 -7.35 10.74
C ASN A 22 13.85 -7.97 10.62
N GLN A 23 13.49 -8.52 9.46
CA GLN A 23 12.22 -9.21 9.27
C GLN A 23 12.38 -10.69 9.60
N THR A 24 11.48 -11.23 10.44
CA THR A 24 11.36 -12.69 10.67
C THR A 24 10.74 -13.39 9.46
N LEU A 25 10.80 -14.72 9.44
CA LEU A 25 10.06 -15.56 8.47
C LEU A 25 8.57 -15.24 8.33
N LEU A 26 7.93 -14.65 9.37
CA LEU A 26 6.52 -14.25 9.30
C LEU A 26 6.23 -13.17 8.24
N PHE A 27 7.21 -12.32 7.92
CA PHE A 27 7.11 -11.33 6.83
C PHE A 27 7.12 -11.99 5.43
N GLU A 28 7.52 -13.27 5.37
CA GLU A 28 7.63 -14.04 4.13
C GLU A 28 6.46 -15.04 3.94
N ALA A 29 5.60 -15.24 4.94
CA ALA A 29 4.52 -16.24 4.95
C ALA A 29 3.44 -16.00 3.85
N ILE A 30 3.28 -16.94 2.89
CA ILE A 30 2.42 -16.82 1.68
C ILE A 30 1.01 -17.33 1.82
N ASN A 31 0.69 -18.02 2.91
CA ASN A 31 -0.64 -18.59 3.14
C ASN A 31 -0.88 -18.72 4.65
N LYS A 32 -2.12 -19.05 5.01
CA LYS A 32 -2.53 -19.26 6.40
C LYS A 32 -1.70 -20.37 7.09
N ASP A 33 -1.44 -21.49 6.42
CA ASP A 33 -0.69 -22.61 7.01
C ASP A 33 0.71 -22.16 7.45
N GLU A 34 1.40 -21.36 6.64
CA GLU A 34 2.73 -20.81 6.96
C GLU A 34 2.68 -19.89 8.18
N VAL A 35 1.65 -19.03 8.29
CA VAL A 35 1.45 -18.19 9.48
C VAL A 35 1.24 -19.08 10.70
N ASP A 36 0.25 -19.97 10.66
CA ASP A 36 -0.10 -20.83 11.79
C ASP A 36 1.09 -21.69 12.24
N TRP A 37 1.86 -22.23 11.29
CA TRP A 37 3.05 -23.02 11.58
C TRP A 37 4.12 -22.19 12.29
N LEU A 38 4.44 -20.98 11.81
CA LEU A 38 5.42 -20.10 12.45
C LEU A 38 5.00 -19.69 13.87
N ILE A 39 3.72 -19.33 14.04
CA ILE A 39 3.16 -18.98 15.36
C ILE A 39 3.24 -20.17 16.32
N ASN A 40 2.92 -21.38 15.86
CA ASN A 40 3.05 -22.60 16.67
C ASN A 40 4.50 -22.92 17.08
N HIS A 41 5.49 -22.43 16.34
CA HIS A 41 6.91 -22.54 16.71
C HIS A 41 7.40 -21.39 17.62
N GLY A 42 6.51 -20.45 17.94
CA GLY A 42 6.75 -19.35 18.87
C GLY A 42 7.31 -18.08 18.22
N VAL A 43 7.19 -17.92 16.90
CA VAL A 43 7.53 -16.66 16.24
C VAL A 43 6.60 -15.57 16.77
N ASP A 44 7.19 -14.43 17.15
CA ASP A 44 6.42 -13.28 17.64
C ASP A 44 5.63 -12.64 16.49
N VAL A 45 4.29 -12.72 16.57
CA VAL A 45 3.37 -12.11 15.60
C VAL A 45 3.54 -10.59 15.49
N ASN A 46 4.06 -9.96 16.54
CA ASN A 46 4.24 -8.52 16.66
C ASN A 46 5.70 -8.08 16.50
N HIS A 47 6.58 -8.97 16.01
CA HIS A 47 7.96 -8.61 15.70
C HIS A 47 8.03 -7.40 14.76
N ARG A 48 8.95 -6.49 15.05
CA ARG A 48 9.12 -5.22 14.32
C ARG A 48 10.40 -5.20 13.51
N ASP A 49 10.26 -4.88 12.22
CA ASP A 49 11.37 -4.70 11.30
C ASP A 49 12.17 -3.41 11.61
N ILE A 50 13.21 -3.11 10.82
CA ILE A 50 14.03 -1.89 11.00
C ILE A 50 13.24 -0.59 10.77
N LEU A 51 12.05 -0.64 10.18
CA LEU A 51 11.15 0.50 10.05
C LEU A 51 10.13 0.53 11.18
N GLY A 52 10.14 -0.45 12.08
CA GLY A 52 9.17 -0.56 13.17
C GLY A 52 7.85 -1.20 12.76
N ARG A 53 7.76 -1.75 11.54
CA ARG A 53 6.53 -2.36 10.99
C ARG A 53 6.46 -3.82 11.37
N THR A 54 5.25 -4.36 11.50
CA THR A 54 5.00 -5.80 11.74
C THR A 54 4.61 -6.51 10.46
N ALA A 55 4.50 -7.84 10.50
CA ALA A 55 4.01 -8.64 9.37
C ALA A 55 2.60 -8.23 8.91
N LEU A 56 1.76 -7.71 9.82
CA LEU A 56 0.43 -7.16 9.51
C LEU A 56 0.50 -5.92 8.60
N TRP A 57 1.66 -5.28 8.45
CA TRP A 57 1.87 -4.17 7.51
C TRP A 57 2.01 -4.61 6.06
N GLY A 58 2.41 -5.86 5.82
CA GLY A 58 2.70 -6.37 4.49
C GLY A 58 3.99 -5.82 3.86
N SER A 59 4.98 -5.41 4.67
CA SER A 59 6.25 -4.82 4.23
C SER A 59 7.35 -5.83 3.85
N GLY A 60 7.01 -7.11 3.72
CA GLY A 60 7.95 -8.17 3.35
C GLY A 60 8.37 -8.16 1.88
N SER A 61 9.36 -8.99 1.55
CA SER A 61 9.84 -9.23 0.18
C SER A 61 8.78 -9.82 -0.77
N VAL A 62 7.67 -10.27 -0.22
CA VAL A 62 6.58 -10.89 -0.96
C VAL A 62 5.41 -9.92 -1.07
N ASP A 63 4.86 -9.82 -2.27
CA ASP A 63 3.64 -9.06 -2.54
C ASP A 63 2.43 -9.68 -1.82
N TYR A 64 2.14 -9.19 -0.61
CA TYR A 64 0.98 -9.58 0.21
C TYR A 64 -0.37 -9.41 -0.51
N ARG A 65 -0.43 -8.63 -1.60
CA ARG A 65 -1.66 -8.38 -2.35
C ARG A 65 -2.06 -9.54 -3.25
N ARG A 66 -1.12 -10.45 -3.52
CA ARG A 66 -1.40 -11.75 -4.15
C ARG A 66 -1.72 -12.83 -3.13
N ARG A 67 -1.57 -12.53 -1.84
CA ARG A 67 -1.85 -13.48 -0.76
C ARG A 67 -3.30 -13.38 -0.32
N GLU A 68 -3.79 -14.48 0.23
CA GLU A 68 -5.19 -14.65 0.57
C GLU A 68 -5.59 -13.79 1.79
N PRO A 69 -6.83 -13.25 1.83
CA PRO A 69 -7.45 -12.66 3.02
C PRO A 69 -7.25 -13.47 4.33
N ASP A 70 -7.01 -14.76 4.20
CA ASP A 70 -6.80 -15.70 5.30
C ASP A 70 -5.50 -15.49 6.07
N ILE A 71 -4.48 -14.87 5.46
CA ILE A 71 -3.26 -14.47 6.19
C ILE A 71 -3.58 -13.35 7.17
N ILE A 72 -4.29 -12.31 6.71
CA ILE A 72 -4.69 -11.19 7.58
C ILE A 72 -5.55 -11.72 8.73
N ARG A 73 -6.48 -12.65 8.45
CA ARG A 73 -7.30 -13.31 9.47
C ARG A 73 -6.45 -14.09 10.47
N SER A 74 -5.56 -14.95 9.99
CA SER A 74 -4.68 -15.76 10.85
C SER A 74 -3.76 -14.89 11.71
N LEU A 75 -3.21 -13.80 11.18
CA LEU A 75 -2.45 -12.82 11.98
C LEU A 75 -3.31 -12.23 13.11
N PHE A 76 -4.53 -11.78 12.83
CA PHE A 76 -5.45 -11.27 13.85
C PHE A 76 -5.95 -12.34 14.84
N GLU A 77 -6.11 -13.58 14.40
CA GLU A 77 -6.42 -14.74 15.25
C GLU A 77 -5.24 -15.08 16.17
N SER A 78 -4.02 -14.86 15.68
CA SER A 78 -2.77 -15.07 16.41
C SER A 78 -2.35 -13.90 17.31
N GLY A 79 -3.18 -12.85 17.42
CA GLY A 79 -2.92 -11.72 18.31
C GLY A 79 -2.08 -10.58 17.72
N ALA A 80 -2.04 -10.44 16.39
CA ALA A 80 -1.43 -9.29 15.74
C ALA A 80 -2.05 -7.97 16.24
N ASN A 81 -1.19 -7.04 16.65
CA ASN A 81 -1.55 -5.77 17.25
C ASN A 81 -1.50 -4.64 16.20
N ALA A 82 -2.68 -4.11 15.84
CA ALA A 82 -2.79 -2.99 14.90
C ALA A 82 -2.49 -1.60 15.54
N ASP A 83 -2.33 -1.53 16.87
CA ASP A 83 -1.96 -0.29 17.58
C ASP A 83 -0.47 0.06 17.43
N LEU A 84 0.35 -0.86 16.92
CA LEU A 84 1.78 -0.64 16.76
C LEU A 84 2.06 0.39 15.68
N LEU A 85 2.87 1.39 16.05
CA LEU A 85 3.33 2.43 15.15
C LEU A 85 4.68 2.03 14.53
N ASP A 86 4.91 2.42 13.29
CA ASP A 86 6.23 2.39 12.67
C ASP A 86 7.12 3.53 13.21
N ARG A 87 8.37 3.60 12.76
CA ARG A 87 9.34 4.61 13.23
C ARG A 87 9.00 6.03 12.79
N GLN A 88 8.10 6.19 11.82
CA GLN A 88 7.57 7.47 11.36
C GLN A 88 6.29 7.86 12.14
N GLY A 89 5.82 7.01 13.05
CA GLY A 89 4.61 7.24 13.83
C GLY A 89 3.32 6.87 13.11
N TYR A 90 3.42 6.20 11.96
CA TYR A 90 2.24 5.72 11.24
C TYR A 90 1.80 4.37 11.80
N ASN A 91 0.51 4.05 11.64
CA ASN A 91 -0.04 2.75 12.00
C ASN A 91 -0.38 1.94 10.74
N VAL A 92 -0.77 0.68 10.91
CA VAL A 92 -1.02 -0.24 9.79
C VAL A 92 -2.07 0.24 8.78
N PHE A 93 -2.95 1.17 9.16
CA PHE A 93 -3.95 1.75 8.27
C PHE A 93 -3.35 2.69 7.22
N SER A 94 -2.10 3.09 7.38
CA SER A 94 -1.35 3.81 6.36
C SER A 94 -0.73 2.87 5.31
N SER A 95 -0.97 1.56 5.38
CA SER A 95 -0.35 0.56 4.50
C SER A 95 -1.21 0.24 3.28
N ASP A 96 -0.55 -0.13 2.18
CA ASP A 96 -1.19 -0.65 0.97
C ASP A 96 -2.03 -1.92 1.26
N LEU A 97 -1.62 -2.73 2.25
CA LEU A 97 -2.34 -3.94 2.66
C LEU A 97 -3.70 -3.59 3.30
N PHE A 98 -3.75 -2.56 4.15
CA PHE A 98 -5.00 -2.08 4.72
C PHE A 98 -5.95 -1.59 3.62
N PHE A 99 -5.50 -0.70 2.73
CA PHE A 99 -6.34 -0.21 1.63
C PHE A 99 -6.76 -1.34 0.67
N SER A 100 -5.98 -2.43 0.61
CA SER A 100 -6.34 -3.62 -0.15
C SER A 100 -7.55 -4.35 0.46
N TYR A 101 -7.62 -4.47 1.79
CA TYR A 101 -8.64 -5.25 2.51
C TYR A 101 -9.20 -4.54 3.77
N PRO A 102 -9.75 -3.33 3.66
CA PRO A 102 -10.03 -2.50 4.84
C PRO A 102 -11.08 -3.13 5.76
N GLU A 103 -12.07 -3.84 5.20
CA GLU A 103 -13.12 -4.53 5.96
C GLU A 103 -12.57 -5.57 6.95
N LEU A 104 -11.45 -6.22 6.63
CA LEU A 104 -10.85 -7.21 7.54
C LEU A 104 -10.28 -6.54 8.80
N PHE A 105 -9.72 -5.35 8.66
CA PHE A 105 -9.21 -4.57 9.78
C PHE A 105 -10.37 -4.00 10.58
N ILE A 106 -11.35 -3.38 9.92
CA ILE A 106 -12.52 -2.78 10.56
C ILE A 106 -13.33 -3.79 11.36
N LYS A 107 -13.45 -5.03 10.88
CA LYS A 107 -14.10 -6.13 11.64
C LYS A 107 -13.42 -6.41 12.98
N GLN A 108 -12.13 -6.12 13.10
CA GLN A 108 -11.33 -6.32 14.31
C GLN A 108 -11.19 -5.04 15.15
N LYS A 109 -11.91 -3.96 14.84
CA LYS A 109 -11.76 -2.63 15.49
C LYS A 109 -11.85 -2.62 17.01
N ASP A 110 -12.54 -3.59 17.60
CA ASP A 110 -12.71 -3.68 19.05
C ASP A 110 -11.54 -4.42 19.74
N LYS A 111 -10.61 -5.02 18.98
CA LYS A 111 -9.39 -5.66 19.49
C LYS A 111 -8.22 -4.69 19.70
N TYR A 112 -8.33 -3.46 19.20
CA TYR A 112 -7.28 -2.47 19.22
C TYR A 112 -7.85 -1.08 19.46
N SER A 113 -7.02 -0.21 20.04
CA SER A 113 -7.43 1.10 20.55
C SER A 113 -7.33 2.22 19.53
N ILE A 114 -6.62 2.03 18.43
CA ILE A 114 -6.33 3.09 17.47
C ILE A 114 -7.58 3.63 16.78
N ARG A 115 -7.73 4.95 16.78
CA ARG A 115 -8.82 5.66 16.10
C ARG A 115 -8.35 6.83 15.25
N ASP A 116 -7.14 7.32 15.48
CA ASP A 116 -6.51 8.34 14.65
C ASP A 116 -5.74 7.68 13.51
N VAL A 117 -6.11 7.99 12.26
CA VAL A 117 -5.48 7.45 11.06
C VAL A 117 -4.92 8.59 10.22
N ILE A 118 -3.66 8.46 9.84
CA ILE A 118 -2.99 9.43 8.98
C ILE A 118 -3.06 8.92 7.53
N ILE A 119 -3.66 9.71 6.65
CA ILE A 119 -3.71 9.44 5.21
C ILE A 119 -2.51 10.12 4.56
N ASN A 120 -1.34 9.53 4.73
CA ASN A 120 -0.04 10.05 4.27
C ASN A 120 0.36 9.55 2.88
N THR A 121 -0.24 8.48 2.38
CA THR A 121 0.07 7.90 1.07
C THR A 121 -1.22 7.60 0.30
N ILE A 122 -1.22 7.97 -0.99
CA ILE A 122 -2.25 7.65 -1.97
C ILE A 122 -1.69 6.53 -2.83
N TYR A 123 -2.32 5.36 -2.75
CA TYR A 123 -1.97 4.19 -3.55
C TYR A 123 -2.69 4.25 -4.89
N GLY A 124 -2.00 4.72 -5.92
CA GLY A 124 -2.54 5.01 -7.24
C GLY A 124 -3.29 3.84 -7.89
N LYS A 125 -2.83 2.61 -7.67
CA LYS A 125 -3.53 1.38 -8.12
C LYS A 125 -4.85 1.13 -7.40
N LEU A 126 -5.00 1.61 -6.17
CA LEU A 126 -6.20 1.46 -5.34
C LEU A 126 -7.10 2.70 -5.35
N ILE A 127 -6.74 3.74 -6.10
CA ILE A 127 -7.37 5.07 -6.04
C ILE A 127 -8.91 5.04 -6.17
N HIS A 128 -9.42 4.20 -7.06
CA HIS A 128 -10.85 3.95 -7.30
C HIS A 128 -11.67 3.50 -6.08
N LYS A 129 -11.01 3.05 -5.00
CA LYS A 129 -11.67 2.64 -3.75
C LYS A 129 -11.19 3.39 -2.52
N ILE A 130 -10.25 4.34 -2.64
CA ILE A 130 -9.74 5.08 -1.48
C ILE A 130 -10.87 5.91 -0.86
N GLU A 131 -11.70 6.59 -1.66
CA GLU A 131 -12.86 7.32 -1.15
C GLU A 131 -13.80 6.41 -0.34
N LYS A 132 -14.14 5.23 -0.88
CA LYS A 132 -14.96 4.24 -0.15
C LYS A 132 -14.31 3.82 1.16
N THR A 133 -12.99 3.65 1.18
CA THR A 133 -12.22 3.26 2.36
C THR A 133 -12.21 4.36 3.42
N ILE A 134 -12.03 5.62 3.01
CA ILE A 134 -12.11 6.81 3.88
C ILE A 134 -13.50 6.91 4.51
N ASN A 135 -14.56 6.76 3.70
CA ASN A 135 -15.93 6.75 4.20
C ASN A 135 -16.17 5.60 5.18
N LEU A 136 -15.66 4.40 4.90
CA LEU A 136 -15.75 3.25 5.81
C LEU A 136 -15.10 3.54 7.17
N LEU A 137 -13.92 4.17 7.18
CA LEU A 137 -13.24 4.59 8.40
C LEU A 137 -14.08 5.58 9.22
N HIS A 138 -14.61 6.62 8.57
CA HIS A 138 -15.46 7.60 9.23
C HIS A 138 -16.70 6.97 9.87
N HIS A 139 -17.42 6.10 9.15
CA HIS A 139 -18.60 5.41 9.68
C HIS A 139 -18.27 4.49 10.88
N ASN A 140 -17.02 4.05 11.02
CA ASN A 140 -16.56 3.21 12.12
C ASN A 140 -15.85 3.99 13.24
N GLY A 141 -16.00 5.31 13.26
CA GLY A 141 -15.51 6.15 14.36
C GLY A 141 -14.02 6.46 14.31
N PHE A 142 -13.38 6.28 13.15
CA PHE A 142 -12.00 6.70 12.95
C PHE A 142 -11.93 8.18 12.55
N LYS A 143 -10.98 8.88 13.13
CA LYS A 143 -10.65 10.27 12.80
C LYS A 143 -9.47 10.28 11.84
N LEU A 144 -9.61 11.01 10.75
CA LEU A 144 -8.62 11.06 9.69
C LEU A 144 -7.83 12.37 9.75
N TYR A 145 -6.53 12.26 9.54
CA TYR A 145 -5.61 13.39 9.45
C TYR A 145 -4.88 13.33 8.12
N TYR A 146 -4.81 14.47 7.46
CA TYR A 146 -4.14 14.64 6.18
C TYR A 146 -2.90 15.50 6.44
N PRO A 147 -1.69 14.94 6.31
CA PRO A 147 -0.46 15.70 6.50
C PRO A 147 -0.31 16.78 5.41
N PHE A 148 0.58 17.74 5.67
CA PHE A 148 0.86 18.79 4.68
C PHE A 148 1.47 18.22 3.39
N TYR A 149 2.20 17.10 3.45
CA TYR A 149 2.67 16.36 2.29
C TYR A 149 2.04 14.97 2.27
N ILE A 150 1.30 14.65 1.21
CA ILE A 150 0.74 13.33 0.96
C ILE A 150 1.49 12.71 -0.21
N GLU A 151 2.11 11.57 0.04
CA GLU A 151 2.84 10.81 -0.97
C GLU A 151 1.89 10.18 -1.99
N LEU A 152 2.24 10.28 -3.26
CA LEU A 152 1.59 9.55 -4.34
C LEU A 152 2.58 8.51 -4.87
N ASP A 153 2.29 7.23 -4.60
CA ASP A 153 3.20 6.12 -4.96
C ASP A 153 3.36 5.93 -6.48
N MET A 154 2.38 6.43 -7.24
CA MET A 154 2.32 6.32 -8.69
C MET A 154 1.68 7.57 -9.28
N ASP A 155 2.45 8.34 -10.04
CA ASP A 155 1.95 9.53 -10.72
C ASP A 155 1.69 9.27 -12.19
N ILE A 156 0.42 9.15 -12.56
CA ILE A 156 0.01 8.91 -13.95
C ILE A 156 0.26 10.11 -14.88
N THR A 157 0.59 11.29 -14.34
CA THR A 157 0.95 12.48 -15.13
C THR A 157 2.40 12.47 -15.60
N GLN A 158 3.25 11.62 -15.01
CA GLN A 158 4.68 11.47 -15.32
C GLN A 158 4.93 10.31 -16.31
N LEU A 159 4.12 10.19 -17.37
CA LEU A 159 4.19 9.10 -18.37
C LEU A 159 5.60 8.84 -18.90
N ASP A 160 6.34 9.90 -19.18
CA ASP A 160 7.67 9.81 -19.79
C ASP A 160 8.64 9.04 -18.89
N GLU A 161 8.55 9.25 -17.58
CA GLU A 161 9.39 8.59 -16.58
C GLU A 161 9.25 7.07 -16.61
N TYR A 162 8.01 6.58 -16.63
CA TYR A 162 7.71 5.15 -16.68
C TYR A 162 7.95 4.57 -18.09
N SER A 163 7.73 5.36 -19.14
CA SER A 163 7.95 4.92 -20.52
C SER A 163 9.43 4.68 -20.84
N ASN A 164 10.34 5.44 -20.24
CA ASN A 164 11.79 5.25 -20.39
C ASN A 164 12.29 3.90 -19.85
N LYS A 165 11.51 3.25 -18.97
CA LYS A 165 11.79 1.89 -18.48
C LYS A 165 11.21 0.79 -19.36
N CYS A 166 10.31 1.12 -20.28
CA CYS A 166 9.71 0.15 -21.18
C CYS A 166 10.72 -0.25 -22.25
N VAL A 167 10.90 -1.55 -22.44
CA VAL A 167 11.79 -2.12 -23.45
C VAL A 167 11.11 -2.32 -24.80
N SER A 168 9.79 -2.14 -24.89
CA SER A 168 9.04 -2.28 -26.13
C SER A 168 7.90 -1.27 -26.27
N VAL A 169 7.52 -1.00 -27.52
CA VAL A 169 6.36 -0.16 -27.86
C VAL A 169 5.08 -0.70 -27.23
N GLN A 170 4.89 -2.03 -27.20
CA GLN A 170 3.70 -2.62 -26.57
C GLN A 170 3.62 -2.35 -25.06
N GLN A 171 4.77 -2.27 -24.37
CA GLN A 171 4.79 -1.91 -22.94
C GLN A 171 4.39 -0.46 -22.72
N ILE A 172 4.89 0.45 -23.56
CA ILE A 172 4.52 1.87 -23.53
C ILE A 172 3.01 2.02 -23.78
N GLU A 173 2.45 1.30 -24.74
CA GLU A 173 1.00 1.32 -25.02
C GLU A 173 0.17 0.79 -23.86
N ARG A 174 0.58 -0.32 -23.23
CA ARG A 174 -0.10 -0.86 -22.04
C ARG A 174 -0.10 0.13 -20.89
N LEU A 175 1.03 0.77 -20.63
CA LEU A 175 1.16 1.80 -19.61
C LEU A 175 0.25 3.00 -19.92
N ARG A 176 0.22 3.46 -21.18
CA ARG A 176 -0.69 4.54 -21.61
C ARG A 176 -2.15 4.17 -21.39
N LEU A 177 -2.58 2.98 -21.80
CA LEU A 177 -3.94 2.50 -21.60
C LEU A 177 -4.28 2.42 -20.10
N TYR A 178 -3.37 1.91 -19.28
CA TYR A 178 -3.53 1.88 -17.83
C TYR A 178 -3.75 3.29 -17.25
N ASN A 179 -2.91 4.28 -17.62
CA ASN A 179 -3.04 5.65 -17.15
C ASN A 179 -4.35 6.31 -17.60
N ILE A 180 -4.74 6.14 -18.88
CA ILE A 180 -6.00 6.68 -19.41
C ILE A 180 -7.20 6.10 -18.67
N ASN A 181 -7.22 4.79 -18.44
CA ASN A 181 -8.32 4.11 -17.75
C ASN A 181 -8.42 4.53 -16.28
N LYS A 182 -7.32 4.95 -15.66
CA LYS A 182 -7.26 5.40 -14.26
C LYS A 182 -7.49 6.89 -14.09
N ARG A 183 -7.34 7.69 -15.13
CA ARG A 183 -7.39 9.16 -15.07
C ARG A 183 -8.63 9.70 -14.36
N ASN A 184 -9.81 9.17 -14.68
CA ASN A 184 -11.04 9.64 -14.06
C ASN A 184 -11.10 9.25 -12.58
N ASP A 185 -10.66 8.03 -12.21
CA ASP A 185 -10.56 7.63 -10.81
C ASP A 185 -9.65 8.59 -10.00
N TYR A 186 -8.54 9.05 -10.60
CA TYR A 186 -7.67 10.07 -10.00
C TYR A 186 -8.40 11.40 -9.84
N ILE A 187 -9.03 11.90 -10.91
CA ILE A 187 -9.77 13.18 -10.88
C ILE A 187 -10.86 13.15 -9.81
N ASP A 188 -11.65 12.09 -9.77
CA ASP A 188 -12.74 11.92 -8.80
C ASP A 188 -12.19 11.92 -7.38
N PHE A 189 -11.13 11.13 -7.13
CA PHE A 189 -10.51 11.05 -5.82
C PHE A 189 -9.88 12.39 -5.36
N PHE A 190 -9.17 13.11 -6.24
CA PHE A 190 -8.55 14.38 -5.85
C PHE A 190 -9.59 15.50 -5.65
N ASN A 191 -10.69 15.49 -6.39
CA ASN A 191 -11.85 16.35 -6.11
C ASN A 191 -12.51 16.00 -4.76
N PHE A 192 -12.60 14.72 -4.43
CA PHE A 192 -13.05 14.27 -3.11
C PHE A 192 -12.09 14.75 -2.01
N LEU A 193 -10.79 14.52 -2.16
CA LEU A 193 -9.75 14.86 -1.19
C LEU A 193 -9.71 16.37 -0.91
N LYS A 194 -9.91 17.20 -1.94
CA LYS A 194 -9.98 18.67 -1.82
C LYS A 194 -11.02 19.15 -0.79
N LYS A 195 -12.06 18.35 -0.51
CA LYS A 195 -13.08 18.68 0.49
C LYS A 195 -12.57 18.56 1.94
N PHE A 196 -11.49 17.81 2.15
CA PHE A 196 -10.96 17.46 3.48
C PHE A 196 -9.57 18.03 3.75
N SER A 197 -8.78 18.32 2.70
CA SER A 197 -7.40 18.79 2.83
C SER A 197 -7.16 20.07 2.04
N ASN A 198 -7.49 21.22 2.64
CA ASN A 198 -7.31 22.53 1.98
C ASN A 198 -5.83 22.92 1.75
N TYR A 199 -4.87 22.25 2.41
CA TYR A 199 -3.45 22.65 2.43
C TYR A 199 -2.48 21.53 2.10
N SER A 200 -2.95 20.33 1.78
CA SER A 200 -2.05 19.21 1.47
C SER A 200 -1.46 19.37 0.07
N LYS A 201 -0.15 19.19 -0.02
CA LYS A 201 0.62 19.06 -1.24
C LYS A 201 0.82 17.59 -1.58
N ILE A 202 0.70 17.26 -2.86
CA ILE A 202 0.94 15.91 -3.37
C ILE A 202 2.41 15.81 -3.74
N ILE A 203 3.12 14.86 -3.15
CA ILE A 203 4.53 14.61 -3.45
C ILE A 203 4.67 13.28 -4.18
N HIS A 204 5.33 13.31 -5.33
CA HIS A 204 5.72 12.11 -6.06
C HIS A 204 7.25 12.05 -6.15
N HIS A 205 7.84 10.99 -5.60
CA HIS A 205 9.26 10.73 -5.77
C HIS A 205 9.48 9.98 -7.09
N SER A 206 10.35 10.53 -7.93
CA SER A 206 10.78 9.84 -9.14
C SER A 206 11.34 8.46 -8.78
N LEU A 207 11.26 7.53 -9.71
CA LEU A 207 11.69 6.15 -9.59
C LEU A 207 13.18 6.00 -9.25
N ASN A 208 13.99 7.03 -9.48
CA ASN A 208 15.40 7.07 -9.10
C ASN A 208 15.62 7.72 -7.72
N GLY A 209 14.54 8.07 -7.00
CA GLY A 209 14.53 8.59 -5.63
C GLY A 209 15.04 10.01 -5.43
N ASN A 210 15.73 10.58 -6.43
CA ASN A 210 16.51 11.81 -6.28
C ASN A 210 15.74 13.10 -6.52
N ILE A 211 14.58 13.02 -7.17
CA ILE A 211 13.76 14.19 -7.53
C ILE A 211 12.35 13.93 -7.02
N ALA A 212 11.85 14.83 -6.19
CA ALA A 212 10.46 14.87 -5.79
C ALA A 212 9.73 15.97 -6.58
N THR A 213 8.62 15.62 -7.22
CA THR A 213 7.70 16.62 -7.75
C THR A 213 6.62 16.89 -6.72
N VAL A 214 6.30 18.16 -6.53
CA VAL A 214 5.33 18.60 -5.53
C VAL A 214 4.25 19.41 -6.24
N TYR A 215 3.00 19.05 -6.02
CA TYR A 215 1.84 19.71 -6.60
C TYR A 215 0.90 20.20 -5.51
N ASP A 216 0.32 21.37 -5.71
CA ASP A 216 -0.96 21.67 -5.06
C ASP A 216 -2.06 20.82 -5.72
N ILE A 217 -3.12 20.47 -4.99
CA ILE A 217 -4.21 19.61 -5.51
C ILE A 217 -4.80 20.17 -6.81
N ASP A 218 -4.97 21.50 -6.90
CA ASP A 218 -5.49 22.15 -8.10
C ASP A 218 -4.52 22.08 -9.30
N GLU A 219 -3.21 22.18 -9.04
CA GLU A 219 -2.21 21.97 -10.08
C GLU A 219 -2.24 20.51 -10.57
N TYR A 220 -2.35 19.56 -9.64
CA TYR A 220 -2.41 18.15 -9.97
C TYR A 220 -3.65 17.81 -10.80
N LEU A 221 -4.83 18.33 -10.41
CA LEU A 221 -6.07 18.22 -11.18
C LEU A 221 -5.92 18.83 -12.58
N TYR A 222 -5.32 20.02 -12.70
CA TYR A 222 -5.05 20.62 -14.01
C TYR A 222 -4.19 19.70 -14.88
N ARG A 223 -3.14 19.08 -14.34
CA ARG A 223 -2.30 18.12 -15.08
C ARG A 223 -3.06 16.89 -15.49
N LEU A 224 -3.86 16.30 -14.59
CA LEU A 224 -4.74 15.18 -14.90
C LEU A 224 -5.68 15.54 -16.06
N HIS A 225 -6.26 16.75 -16.04
CA HIS A 225 -7.13 17.21 -17.11
C HIS A 225 -6.42 17.33 -18.46
N ASN A 226 -5.12 17.66 -18.46
CA ASN A 226 -4.30 17.95 -19.64
C ASN A 226 -3.23 16.88 -19.95
N ILE A 227 -3.37 15.63 -19.46
CA ILE A 227 -2.44 14.55 -19.79
C ILE A 227 -2.31 14.42 -21.32
N PRO A 228 -1.11 14.62 -21.90
CA PRO A 228 -0.90 14.49 -23.34
C PRO A 228 -1.29 13.09 -23.83
N ASN A 229 -2.01 13.01 -24.94
CA ASN A 229 -2.47 11.75 -25.57
C ASN A 229 -3.59 10.96 -24.85
N ALA A 230 -4.40 11.61 -24.01
CA ALA A 230 -5.68 11.02 -23.55
C ALA A 230 -6.76 10.89 -24.67
N LYS A 231 -6.43 11.28 -25.91
CA LYS A 231 -7.17 10.90 -27.11
C LYS A 231 -6.49 9.68 -27.72
N PRO A 232 -7.23 8.60 -28.05
CA PRO A 232 -6.63 7.42 -28.69
C PRO A 232 -5.91 7.87 -29.96
N THR A 233 -4.59 7.73 -29.98
CA THR A 233 -3.82 7.90 -31.20
C THR A 233 -4.23 6.75 -32.11
N LEU A 234 -5.14 7.02 -33.04
CA LEU A 234 -5.41 6.14 -34.18
C LEU A 234 -4.08 6.00 -34.94
N TYR A 235 -3.29 4.99 -34.59
CA TYR A 235 -2.23 4.54 -35.47
C TYR A 235 -2.95 3.94 -36.69
N ILE A 236 -3.09 4.76 -37.74
CA ILE A 236 -3.42 4.27 -39.07
C ILE A 236 -2.24 3.40 -39.47
N VAL A 237 -2.39 2.09 -39.35
CA VAL A 237 -1.50 1.12 -39.97
C VAL A 237 -1.65 1.32 -41.48
N LYS A 238 -0.59 1.85 -42.11
CA LYS A 238 -0.47 1.89 -43.58
C LYS A 238 -0.04 0.52 -44.09
#